data_AF-A0A0D0GID5-F1
#
_entry.id   AF-A0A0D0GID5-F1
#
_cell.length_a   1.000
_cell.length_b   1.000
_cell.length_c   1.000
_cell.angle_alpha   90.00
_cell.angle_beta   90.00
_cell.angle_gamma   90.00
#
_symmetry.space_group_name_H-M   'P 1'
#
loop_
_entity.id
_entity.type
_entity.pdbx_description
1 polymer ?
#
loop_
_entity_poly.entity_id
_entity_poly.type
_entity_poly.pdbx_seq_one_letter_code
_entity_poly.pdbx_strand_id
1 'polypeptide(L)'
;MKDVLNELLAEKSFLAADDPRIERMKRETAPILYDFKNYSGKANLTNQTLTLRGTIPLENLHVPDQSYCPAGLTKGLSINAWLNADLKGLLQSDIHFKNYFLEKDILLKYYHGYVAVESGELISQYEPVITYEYNDEFEKVEHIEQKEVKVPEITVSLKGNAPALLRYLQKQNVISTDELLSRELFPLYAVYSNNNMDLLQLSTSEERVLPELSPVRGPYFLFADIDFNQIRKQKQFAFLDSYIAPLSRLKLKGTKQDAKTGKIELELLCNHF
;
A
#
# COMPACT_ATOMS: atom_id res chain seq x y z
N MET A 1 -23.99 0.01 16.64
CA MET A 1 -24.30 1.33 16.03
C MET A 1 -25.30 2.17 16.82
N LYS A 2 -26.19 1.59 17.66
CA LYS A 2 -27.11 2.36 18.52
C LYS A 2 -26.43 3.11 19.69
N ASP A 3 -25.25 2.68 20.15
CA ASP A 3 -24.59 3.29 21.32
C ASP A 3 -23.95 4.66 21.05
N VAL A 4 -23.24 4.82 19.94
CA VAL A 4 -22.50 6.08 19.65
C VAL A 4 -23.45 7.27 19.49
N LEU A 5 -24.61 7.06 18.84
CA LEU A 5 -25.62 8.11 18.68
C LEU A 5 -26.26 8.48 20.03
N ASN A 6 -26.52 7.50 20.90
CA ASN A 6 -27.05 7.75 22.24
C ASN A 6 -26.03 8.46 23.14
N GLU A 7 -24.74 8.16 23.01
CA GLU A 7 -23.66 8.86 23.74
C GLU A 7 -23.48 10.30 23.28
N LEU A 8 -23.58 10.55 21.96
CA LEU A 8 -23.57 11.90 21.40
C LEU A 8 -24.79 12.71 21.85
N LEU A 9 -25.99 12.11 21.85
CA LEU A 9 -27.22 12.76 22.31
C LEU A 9 -27.25 12.98 23.83
N ALA A 10 -26.52 12.17 24.60
CA ALA A 10 -26.38 12.32 26.05
C ALA A 10 -25.28 13.31 26.46
N GLU A 11 -24.70 14.03 25.50
CA GLU A 11 -23.62 15.00 25.68
C GLU A 11 -22.31 14.47 26.33
N LYS A 12 -22.19 13.16 26.50
CA LYS A 12 -21.05 12.53 27.20
C LYS A 12 -19.74 12.57 26.42
N SER A 13 -19.81 12.90 25.13
CA SER A 13 -18.68 12.86 24.19
C SER A 13 -18.30 14.24 23.65
N PHE A 14 -18.85 15.32 24.22
CA PHE A 14 -18.46 16.69 23.86
C PHE A 14 -17.30 17.20 24.71
N LEU A 15 -16.49 18.07 24.10
CA LEU A 15 -15.51 18.85 24.84
C LEU A 15 -16.22 19.91 25.66
N ALA A 16 -15.75 20.15 26.89
CA ALA A 16 -16.21 21.27 27.68
C ALA A 16 -15.91 22.59 26.95
N ALA A 17 -16.76 23.61 27.14
CA ALA A 17 -16.65 24.87 26.42
C ALA A 17 -15.35 25.65 26.72
N ASP A 18 -14.72 25.37 27.86
CA ASP A 18 -13.45 25.90 28.34
C ASP A 18 -12.25 25.00 28.02
N ASP A 19 -12.45 23.90 27.29
CA ASP A 19 -11.36 23.02 26.90
C ASP A 19 -10.34 23.78 26.03
N PRO A 20 -9.04 23.75 26.35
CA PRO A 20 -8.00 24.43 25.57
C PRO A 20 -8.01 24.08 24.07
N ARG A 21 -8.51 22.89 23.68
CA ARG A 21 -8.70 22.49 22.28
C ARG A 21 -9.73 23.36 21.57
N ILE A 22 -10.84 23.69 22.23
CA ILE A 22 -11.89 24.55 21.69
C ILE A 22 -11.36 25.96 21.45
N GLU A 23 -10.57 26.50 22.39
CA GLU A 23 -9.93 27.81 22.23
C GLU A 23 -8.88 27.82 21.10
N ARG A 24 -8.17 26.73 20.87
CA ARG A 24 -7.28 26.59 19.70
C ARG A 24 -8.07 26.53 18.39
N MET A 25 -9.15 25.76 18.34
CA MET A 25 -9.99 25.64 17.14
C MET A 25 -10.68 26.96 16.77
N LYS A 26 -11.13 27.77 17.76
CA LYS A 26 -11.73 29.10 17.51
C LYS A 26 -10.79 30.10 16.83
N ARG A 27 -9.47 29.91 16.92
CA ARG A 27 -8.46 30.82 16.33
C ARG A 27 -8.14 30.49 14.87
N GLU A 28 -8.57 29.34 14.37
CA GLU A 28 -8.29 28.88 13.01
C GLU A 28 -9.47 29.20 12.07
N THR A 29 -9.16 29.65 10.86
CA THR A 29 -10.14 29.95 9.80
C THR A 29 -10.15 28.83 8.77
N ALA A 30 -10.64 27.64 9.15
CA ALA A 30 -10.88 26.54 8.22
C ALA A 30 -12.32 26.01 8.33
N PRO A 31 -12.95 25.57 7.22
CA PRO A 31 -14.31 25.06 7.23
C PRO A 31 -14.47 23.80 8.10
N ILE A 32 -13.42 22.98 8.18
CA ILE A 32 -13.41 21.77 9.01
C ILE A 32 -12.10 21.74 9.79
N LEU A 33 -12.22 21.64 11.11
CA LEU A 33 -11.12 21.48 12.05
C LEU A 33 -11.32 20.20 12.85
N TYR A 34 -10.24 19.48 13.12
CA TYR A 34 -10.25 18.34 14.04
C TYR A 34 -9.07 18.43 14.99
N ASP A 35 -9.31 18.12 16.27
CA ASP A 35 -8.29 18.09 17.33
C ASP A 35 -8.59 16.90 18.27
N PHE A 36 -8.01 15.75 17.92
CA PHE A 36 -8.00 14.54 18.73
C PHE A 36 -6.74 14.49 19.59
N LYS A 37 -6.71 13.61 20.61
CA LYS A 37 -5.62 13.53 21.60
C LYS A 37 -4.21 13.56 20.99
N ASN A 38 -4.02 12.88 19.86
CA ASN A 38 -2.71 12.75 19.19
C ASN A 38 -2.68 13.29 17.76
N TYR A 39 -3.80 13.81 17.25
CA TYR A 39 -3.93 14.20 15.84
C TYR A 39 -4.73 15.47 15.74
N SER A 40 -4.20 16.48 15.07
CA SER A 40 -4.95 17.69 14.77
C SER A 40 -4.73 18.12 13.35
N GLY A 41 -5.69 18.85 12.81
CA GLY A 41 -5.59 19.31 11.45
C GLY A 41 -6.83 20.03 10.97
N LYS A 42 -6.78 20.33 9.68
CA LYS A 42 -7.82 21.04 8.96
C LYS A 42 -8.15 20.36 7.65
N ALA A 43 -9.41 20.43 7.27
CA ALA A 43 -9.89 20.06 5.96
C ALA A 43 -10.49 21.26 5.25
N ASN A 44 -10.26 21.35 3.95
CA ASN A 44 -10.99 22.26 3.07
C ASN A 44 -11.58 21.47 1.91
N LEU A 45 -12.81 21.79 1.55
CA LEU A 45 -13.46 21.30 0.34
C LEU A 45 -13.65 22.47 -0.61
N THR A 46 -12.92 22.47 -1.74
CA THR A 46 -12.99 23.53 -2.75
C THR A 46 -12.99 22.90 -4.13
N ASN A 47 -13.97 23.26 -4.97
CA ASN A 47 -14.00 22.89 -6.39
C ASN A 47 -13.66 21.41 -6.66
N GLN A 48 -14.39 20.50 -6.00
CA GLN A 48 -14.24 19.05 -6.12
C GLN A 48 -12.96 18.45 -5.48
N THR A 49 -12.16 19.26 -4.81
CA THR A 49 -10.94 18.83 -4.12
C THR A 49 -11.11 18.90 -2.62
N LEU A 50 -10.98 17.76 -1.96
CA LEU A 50 -10.79 17.66 -0.51
C LEU A 50 -9.30 17.76 -0.21
N THR A 51 -8.90 18.77 0.55
CA THR A 51 -7.54 18.88 1.09
C THR A 51 -7.57 18.65 2.58
N LEU A 52 -6.67 17.80 3.08
CA LEU A 52 -6.45 17.57 4.51
C LEU A 52 -5.00 17.92 4.84
N ARG A 53 -4.80 18.67 5.91
CA ARG A 53 -3.48 18.90 6.48
C ARG A 53 -3.53 18.68 7.98
N GLY A 54 -2.62 17.90 8.51
CA GLY A 54 -2.60 17.61 9.94
C GLY A 54 -1.27 17.06 10.42
N THR A 55 -1.23 16.75 11.71
CA THR A 55 -0.09 16.13 12.38
C THR A 55 -0.42 14.71 12.81
N ILE A 56 0.59 13.86 12.79
CA ILE A 56 0.53 12.48 13.28
C ILE A 56 1.70 12.21 14.24
N PRO A 57 1.51 11.38 15.26
CA PRO A 57 2.61 10.91 16.09
C PRO A 57 3.46 9.90 15.32
N LEU A 58 4.78 10.00 15.47
CA LEU A 58 5.77 9.10 14.88
C LEU A 58 6.32 8.06 15.87
N GLU A 59 5.83 8.03 17.11
CA GLU A 59 6.36 7.13 18.16
C GLU A 59 6.35 5.64 17.75
N ASN A 60 5.37 5.23 16.92
CA ASN A 60 5.25 3.86 16.41
C ASN A 60 5.78 3.68 14.97
N LEU A 61 6.16 4.78 14.32
CA LEU A 61 6.72 4.82 12.97
C LEU A 61 8.14 5.36 13.12
N HIS A 62 9.12 4.48 13.38
CA HIS A 62 10.51 4.92 13.48
C HIS A 62 11.00 5.39 12.10
N VAL A 63 10.79 6.67 11.81
CA VAL A 63 11.14 7.30 10.54
C VAL A 63 12.63 7.63 10.54
N PRO A 64 13.42 7.04 9.62
CA PRO A 64 14.86 7.30 9.52
C PRO A 64 15.14 8.74 9.07
N ASP A 65 16.29 9.28 9.46
CA ASP A 65 16.71 10.63 9.04
C ASP A 65 17.15 10.68 7.56
N GLN A 66 17.52 9.53 7.00
CA GLN A 66 17.74 9.35 5.56
C GLN A 66 16.55 8.59 4.98
N SER A 67 15.90 9.17 3.98
CA SER A 67 14.81 8.53 3.24
C SER A 67 15.32 8.03 1.90
N TYR A 68 14.68 7.00 1.38
CA TYR A 68 14.94 6.46 0.06
C TYR A 68 13.81 6.85 -0.89
N CYS A 69 14.18 7.22 -2.11
CA CYS A 69 13.25 7.43 -3.20
C CYS A 69 13.74 6.56 -4.38
N PRO A 70 12.83 5.91 -5.13
CA PRO A 70 13.20 5.31 -6.41
C PRO A 70 13.86 6.36 -7.30
N ALA A 71 15.02 6.04 -7.87
CA ALA A 71 15.67 6.88 -8.86
C ALA A 71 14.89 6.78 -10.18
N GLY A 72 13.87 7.61 -10.32
CA GLY A 72 12.97 7.60 -11.47
C GLY A 72 11.59 7.06 -11.08
N LEU A 73 10.58 7.92 -11.18
CA LEU A 73 9.20 7.48 -11.08
C LEU A 73 8.82 6.87 -12.43
N THR A 74 8.43 5.59 -12.42
CA THR A 74 7.85 4.95 -13.61
C THR A 74 6.69 5.82 -14.09
N LYS A 75 6.69 6.23 -15.35
CA LYS A 75 5.60 7.03 -15.93
C LYS A 75 4.42 6.09 -16.23
N GLY A 76 3.20 6.61 -16.15
CA GLY A 76 1.99 5.81 -16.43
C GLY A 76 1.57 4.89 -15.27
N LEU A 77 2.08 5.12 -14.06
CA LEU A 77 1.60 4.41 -12.87
C LEU A 77 0.19 4.90 -12.48
N SER A 78 -0.69 3.94 -12.26
CA SER A 78 -2.00 4.11 -11.64
C SER A 78 -1.90 4.16 -10.10
N ILE A 79 -0.88 3.52 -9.53
CA ILE A 79 -0.54 3.56 -8.10
C ILE A 79 0.96 3.76 -7.98
N ASN A 80 1.37 4.73 -7.18
CA ASN A 80 2.75 4.91 -6.75
C ASN A 80 2.76 5.32 -5.28
N ALA A 81 3.13 4.39 -4.40
CA ALA A 81 3.19 4.64 -2.97
C ALA A 81 4.49 4.12 -2.38
N TRP A 82 5.06 4.85 -1.43
CA TRP A 82 6.21 4.40 -0.67
C TRP A 82 6.19 4.95 0.75
N LEU A 83 6.81 4.20 1.66
CA LEU A 83 6.94 4.50 3.07
C LEU A 83 8.38 4.23 3.50
N ASN A 84 9.02 5.25 4.06
CA ASN A 84 10.29 5.19 4.77
C ASN A 84 10.04 5.19 6.28
N ALA A 85 9.74 4.02 6.86
CA ALA A 85 9.54 3.87 8.30
C ALA A 85 9.78 2.42 8.72
N ASP A 86 10.23 2.21 9.96
CA ASP A 86 10.19 0.89 10.59
C ASP A 86 8.73 0.47 10.82
N LEU A 87 8.41 -0.80 10.52
CA LEU A 87 7.09 -1.38 10.70
C LEU A 87 6.90 -2.03 12.08
N LYS A 88 7.91 -2.01 12.98
CA LYS A 88 7.82 -2.60 14.33
C LYS A 88 6.60 -2.17 15.13
N GLY A 89 6.21 -0.89 15.06
CA GLY A 89 5.03 -0.39 15.78
C GLY A 89 3.70 -0.73 15.10
N LEU A 90 3.72 -1.10 13.82
CA LEU A 90 2.55 -1.48 13.03
C LEU A 90 2.32 -3.00 13.05
N LEU A 91 3.38 -3.80 13.01
CA LEU A 91 3.33 -5.25 13.03
C LEU A 91 3.40 -5.76 14.48
N GLN A 92 2.26 -5.81 15.15
CA GLN A 92 2.17 -6.12 16.58
C GLN A 92 2.24 -7.62 16.89
N SER A 93 1.84 -8.48 15.94
CA SER A 93 1.80 -9.94 16.08
C SER A 93 2.40 -10.63 14.86
N ASP A 94 2.66 -11.92 15.01
CA ASP A 94 2.97 -12.79 13.88
C ASP A 94 1.82 -12.79 12.86
N ILE A 95 2.16 -13.04 11.59
CA ILE A 95 1.19 -13.08 10.50
C ILE A 95 0.76 -14.53 10.31
N HIS A 96 -0.53 -14.78 10.54
CA HIS A 96 -1.17 -16.07 10.26
C HIS A 96 -2.14 -15.90 9.10
N PHE A 97 -1.94 -16.64 8.02
CA PHE A 97 -2.87 -16.65 6.90
C PHE A 97 -2.94 -18.05 6.30
N LYS A 98 -4.11 -18.69 6.36
CA LYS A 98 -4.30 -20.10 5.99
C LYS A 98 -3.24 -20.97 6.70
N ASN A 99 -2.41 -21.68 5.94
CA ASN A 99 -1.35 -22.55 6.44
C ASN A 99 0.00 -21.84 6.59
N TYR A 100 0.06 -20.53 6.33
CA TYR A 100 1.27 -19.73 6.41
C TYR A 100 1.41 -19.10 7.79
N PHE A 101 2.62 -19.22 8.34
CA PHE A 101 3.03 -18.60 9.58
C PHE A 101 4.29 -17.79 9.34
N LEU A 102 4.23 -16.48 9.59
CA LEU A 102 5.38 -15.60 9.50
C LEU A 102 5.63 -14.92 10.85
N GLU A 103 6.74 -15.30 11.46
CA GLU A 103 7.29 -14.67 12.66
C GLU A 103 7.62 -13.21 12.37
N LYS A 104 6.98 -12.29 13.10
CA LYS A 104 7.19 -10.85 12.94
C LYS A 104 8.63 -10.47 13.18
N ASP A 105 9.28 -11.08 14.17
CA ASP A 105 10.63 -10.70 14.59
C ASP A 105 11.64 -11.06 13.50
N ILE A 106 11.41 -12.14 12.75
CA ILE A 106 12.26 -12.51 11.61
C ILE A 106 12.01 -11.58 10.41
N LEU A 107 10.74 -11.27 10.11
CA LEU A 107 10.41 -10.30 9.06
C LEU A 107 11.07 -8.94 9.33
N LEU A 108 10.89 -8.41 10.55
CA LEU A 108 11.40 -7.12 10.97
C LEU A 108 12.93 -7.10 11.13
N LYS A 109 13.56 -8.26 11.40
CA LYS A 109 15.02 -8.39 11.42
C LYS A 109 15.65 -8.14 10.04
N TYR A 110 14.99 -8.58 8.97
CA TYR A 110 15.52 -8.42 7.61
C TYR A 110 14.98 -7.19 6.88
N TYR A 111 13.91 -6.56 7.37
CA TYR A 111 13.36 -5.32 6.83
C TYR A 111 14.10 -4.09 7.34
N HIS A 112 14.55 -3.22 6.44
CA HIS A 112 15.33 -2.02 6.75
C HIS A 112 14.59 -0.71 6.40
N GLY A 113 13.30 -0.65 6.72
CA GLY A 113 12.58 0.64 6.85
C GLY A 113 12.16 1.29 5.54
N TYR A 114 12.08 0.57 4.42
CA TYR A 114 11.49 1.07 3.19
C TYR A 114 10.62 0.03 2.49
N VAL A 115 9.39 0.42 2.16
CA VAL A 115 8.47 -0.34 1.32
C VAL A 115 7.90 0.56 0.22
N ALA A 116 7.72 0.01 -0.98
CA ALA A 116 7.03 0.68 -2.08
C ALA A 116 6.06 -0.26 -2.79
N VAL A 117 4.99 0.32 -3.31
CA VAL A 117 4.00 -0.33 -4.16
C VAL A 117 3.79 0.51 -5.40
N GLU A 118 3.94 -0.12 -6.55
CA GLU A 118 3.68 0.47 -7.86
C GLU A 118 2.65 -0.38 -8.60
N SER A 119 1.74 0.26 -9.33
CA SER A 119 0.91 -0.44 -10.32
C SER A 119 0.78 0.37 -11.59
N GLY A 120 1.04 -0.26 -12.73
CA GLY A 120 1.17 0.37 -14.03
C GLY A 120 0.22 -0.18 -15.09
N GLU A 121 0.69 -0.24 -16.33
CA GLU A 121 -0.08 -0.71 -17.48
C GLU A 121 -0.35 -2.21 -17.43
N LEU A 122 -1.16 -2.70 -18.37
CA LEU A 122 -1.41 -4.13 -18.50
C LEU A 122 -0.23 -4.81 -19.20
N ILE A 123 0.25 -5.91 -18.62
CA ILE A 123 1.28 -6.78 -19.18
C ILE A 123 0.67 -8.15 -19.54
N SER A 124 1.36 -8.90 -20.39
CA SER A 124 0.99 -10.27 -20.73
C SER A 124 1.62 -11.25 -19.75
N GLN A 125 0.83 -12.19 -19.26
CA GLN A 125 1.30 -13.42 -18.64
C GLN A 125 0.81 -14.62 -19.46
N TYR A 126 1.55 -15.72 -19.44
CA TYR A 126 1.13 -16.98 -20.04
C TYR A 126 0.77 -17.95 -18.91
N GLU A 127 -0.47 -18.41 -18.90
CA GLU A 127 -0.95 -19.38 -17.91
C GLU A 127 -1.31 -20.70 -18.60
N PRO A 128 -0.95 -21.85 -18.01
CA PRO A 128 -1.39 -23.14 -18.50
C PRO A 128 -2.90 -23.30 -18.23
N VAL A 129 -3.64 -23.68 -19.27
CA VAL A 129 -5.03 -24.10 -19.20
C VAL A 129 -5.09 -25.58 -19.50
N ILE A 130 -5.61 -26.35 -18.55
CA ILE A 130 -5.80 -27.78 -18.71
C ILE A 130 -7.19 -28.01 -19.31
N THR A 131 -7.23 -28.51 -20.53
CA THR A 131 -8.44 -29.02 -21.18
C THR A 131 -8.38 -30.54 -21.24
N TYR A 132 -9.54 -31.18 -21.39
CA TYR A 132 -9.64 -32.62 -21.53
C TYR A 132 -10.34 -32.95 -22.83
N GLU A 133 -9.67 -33.72 -23.67
CA GLU A 133 -10.21 -34.26 -24.90
C GLU A 133 -10.33 -35.77 -24.78
N TYR A 134 -11.32 -36.35 -25.47
CA TYR A 134 -11.44 -37.80 -25.55
C TYR A 134 -10.59 -38.31 -26.72
N ASN A 135 -9.73 -39.29 -26.47
CA ASN A 135 -9.05 -40.01 -27.54
C ASN A 135 -10.03 -40.96 -28.27
N ASP A 136 -9.54 -41.62 -29.32
CA ASP A 136 -10.32 -42.58 -30.13
C ASP A 136 -10.83 -43.79 -29.31
N GLU A 137 -10.26 -44.03 -28.13
CA GLU A 137 -10.63 -45.08 -27.18
C GLU A 137 -11.62 -44.58 -26.11
N PHE A 138 -12.12 -43.35 -26.23
CA PHE A 138 -12.99 -42.66 -25.27
C PHE A 138 -12.36 -42.45 -23.89
N GLU A 139 -11.04 -42.41 -23.80
CA GLU A 139 -10.32 -42.03 -22.59
C GLU A 139 -10.10 -40.51 -22.56
N LYS A 140 -10.27 -39.90 -21.37
CA LYS A 140 -9.97 -38.48 -21.16
C LYS A 140 -8.46 -38.29 -21.12
N VAL A 141 -7.93 -37.53 -22.06
CA VAL A 141 -6.53 -37.14 -22.12
C VAL A 141 -6.38 -35.67 -21.77
N GLU A 142 -5.40 -35.37 -20.92
CA GLU A 142 -5.06 -34.01 -20.52
C GLU A 142 -4.35 -33.28 -21.67
N HIS A 143 -4.84 -32.10 -22.02
CA HIS A 143 -4.19 -31.20 -22.96
C HIS A 143 -3.86 -29.88 -22.26
N ILE A 144 -2.59 -29.49 -22.28
CA ILE A 144 -2.10 -28.27 -21.61
C ILE A 144 -1.83 -27.22 -22.67
N GLU A 145 -2.66 -26.17 -22.71
CA GLU A 145 -2.49 -25.03 -23.61
C GLU A 145 -1.97 -23.82 -22.85
N GLN A 146 -1.08 -23.03 -23.46
CA GLN A 146 -0.65 -21.75 -22.91
C GLN A 146 -1.61 -20.65 -23.35
N LYS A 147 -2.27 -19.99 -22.40
CA LYS A 147 -3.18 -18.87 -22.65
C LYS A 147 -2.55 -17.56 -22.23
N GLU A 148 -2.50 -16.61 -23.15
CA GLU A 148 -2.13 -15.23 -22.83
C GLU A 148 -3.25 -14.55 -22.02
N VAL A 149 -2.89 -13.98 -20.88
CA VAL A 149 -3.79 -13.21 -20.01
C VAL A 149 -3.19 -11.83 -19.78
N LYS A 150 -4.04 -10.78 -19.85
CA LYS A 150 -3.63 -9.41 -19.54
C LYS A 150 -3.87 -9.13 -18.06
N VAL A 151 -2.80 -8.79 -17.35
CA VAL A 151 -2.81 -8.51 -15.91
C VAL A 151 -2.21 -7.14 -15.65
N PRO A 152 -2.57 -6.43 -14.56
CA PRO A 152 -1.89 -5.19 -14.21
C PRO A 152 -0.43 -5.48 -13.81
N GLU A 153 0.51 -4.66 -14.28
CA GLU A 153 1.84 -4.63 -13.72
C GLU A 153 1.71 -4.14 -12.27
N ILE A 154 2.03 -4.99 -11.30
CA ILE A 154 2.03 -4.66 -9.88
C ILE A 154 3.41 -5.01 -9.36
N THR A 155 4.02 -4.09 -8.61
CA THR A 155 5.32 -4.30 -8.01
C THR A 155 5.29 -3.89 -6.54
N VAL A 156 5.75 -4.77 -5.65
CA VAL A 156 6.00 -4.47 -4.24
C VAL A 156 7.50 -4.60 -3.99
N SER A 157 8.13 -3.56 -3.46
CA SER A 157 9.56 -3.54 -3.16
C SER A 157 9.81 -3.32 -1.68
N LEU A 158 10.68 -4.12 -1.08
CA LEU A 158 11.03 -4.11 0.34
C LEU A 158 12.55 -3.96 0.48
N LYS A 159 13.01 -2.87 1.10
CA LYS A 159 14.43 -2.69 1.40
C LYS A 159 14.80 -3.50 2.64
N GLY A 160 15.94 -4.16 2.61
CA GLY A 160 16.35 -5.06 3.67
C GLY A 160 17.55 -5.91 3.32
N ASN A 161 17.90 -6.86 4.18
CA ASN A 161 18.73 -7.99 3.77
C ASN A 161 17.87 -8.94 2.91
N ALA A 162 17.75 -8.60 1.63
CA ALA A 162 16.82 -9.28 0.74
C ALA A 162 17.14 -10.76 0.50
N PRO A 163 18.41 -11.21 0.41
CA PRO A 163 18.71 -12.64 0.32
C PRO A 163 18.27 -13.42 1.56
N ALA A 164 18.44 -12.86 2.75
CA ALA A 164 18.02 -13.51 3.98
C ALA A 164 16.48 -13.52 4.13
N LEU A 165 15.82 -12.43 3.73
CA LEU A 165 14.36 -12.36 3.70
C LEU A 165 13.77 -13.36 2.71
N LEU A 166 14.29 -13.43 1.48
CA LEU A 166 13.86 -14.39 0.47
C LEU A 166 14.03 -15.83 0.97
N ARG A 167 15.19 -16.18 1.51
CA ARG A 167 15.44 -17.52 2.07
C ARG A 167 14.45 -17.87 3.18
N TYR A 168 14.11 -16.90 4.02
CA TYR A 168 13.10 -17.09 5.05
C TYR A 168 11.72 -17.35 4.44
N LEU A 169 11.28 -16.52 3.48
CA LEU A 169 10.00 -16.70 2.79
C LEU A 169 9.93 -18.04 2.04
N GLN A 170 11.04 -18.50 1.47
CA GLN A 170 11.15 -19.82 0.85
C GLN A 170 11.01 -20.95 1.85
N LYS A 171 11.67 -20.85 3.02
CA LYS A 171 11.51 -21.82 4.10
C LYS A 171 10.06 -21.92 4.59
N GLN A 172 9.31 -20.83 4.52
CA GLN A 172 7.89 -20.78 4.89
C GLN A 172 6.95 -21.10 3.71
N ASN A 173 7.48 -21.55 2.56
CA ASN A 173 6.74 -21.85 1.34
C ASN A 173 5.91 -20.66 0.78
N VAL A 174 6.21 -19.42 1.22
CA VAL A 174 5.57 -18.21 0.70
C VAL A 174 6.02 -17.95 -0.73
N ILE A 175 7.32 -18.13 -0.98
CA ILE A 175 7.94 -18.07 -2.30
C ILE A 175 8.52 -19.45 -2.60
N SER A 176 8.36 -19.96 -3.82
CA SER A 176 8.93 -21.25 -4.23
C SER A 176 10.45 -21.13 -4.46
N THR A 177 11.09 -22.28 -4.70
CA THR A 177 12.48 -22.33 -5.17
C THR A 177 12.66 -21.71 -6.55
N ASP A 178 11.60 -21.70 -7.35
CA ASP A 178 11.54 -21.09 -8.69
C ASP A 178 11.14 -19.61 -8.63
N GLU A 179 11.32 -18.98 -7.45
CA GLU A 179 11.10 -17.55 -7.25
C GLU A 179 9.65 -17.08 -7.49
N LEU A 180 8.66 -17.98 -7.38
CA LEU A 180 7.25 -17.65 -7.53
C LEU A 180 6.54 -17.52 -6.17
N LEU A 181 5.76 -16.47 -5.98
CA LEU A 181 4.85 -16.35 -4.85
C LEU A 181 3.76 -17.43 -4.93
N SER A 182 3.42 -18.02 -3.79
CA SER A 182 2.35 -19.02 -3.71
C SER A 182 1.00 -18.44 -4.17
N ARG A 183 0.33 -19.15 -5.09
CA ARG A 183 -1.05 -18.84 -5.51
C ARG A 183 -2.06 -18.99 -4.37
N GLU A 184 -1.73 -19.69 -3.28
CA GLU A 184 -2.60 -19.69 -2.10
C GLU A 184 -2.66 -18.33 -1.40
N LEU A 185 -1.57 -17.56 -1.47
CA LEU A 185 -1.45 -16.22 -0.90
C LEU A 185 -1.97 -15.15 -1.85
N PHE A 186 -1.67 -15.30 -3.15
CA PHE A 186 -2.11 -14.36 -4.17
C PHE A 186 -2.64 -15.12 -5.40
N PRO A 187 -3.92 -15.50 -5.41
CA PRO A 187 -4.47 -16.38 -6.43
C PRO A 187 -4.75 -15.70 -7.77
N LEU A 188 -4.71 -14.36 -7.82
CA LEU A 188 -5.16 -13.60 -8.97
C LEU A 188 -4.21 -13.67 -10.16
N TYR A 189 -2.89 -13.58 -9.91
CA TYR A 189 -1.87 -13.47 -10.95
C TYR A 189 -0.61 -14.24 -10.53
N ALA A 190 0.22 -14.65 -11.50
CA ALA A 190 1.58 -15.07 -11.19
C ALA A 190 2.38 -13.87 -10.66
N VAL A 191 3.14 -14.07 -9.59
CA VAL A 191 3.99 -13.04 -9.00
C VAL A 191 5.38 -13.63 -8.80
N TYR A 192 6.35 -12.99 -9.43
CA TYR A 192 7.75 -13.36 -9.45
C TYR A 192 8.51 -12.57 -8.40
N SER A 193 9.50 -13.19 -7.77
CA SER A 193 10.41 -12.54 -6.84
C SER A 193 11.74 -12.26 -7.53
N ASN A 194 12.26 -11.05 -7.36
CA ASN A 194 13.59 -10.67 -7.79
C ASN A 194 14.29 -9.98 -6.61
N ASN A 195 15.60 -10.15 -6.46
CA ASN A 195 16.33 -9.49 -5.38
C ASN A 195 17.76 -9.11 -5.74
N ASN A 196 18.29 -8.14 -5.00
CA ASN A 196 19.72 -7.89 -4.88
C ASN A 196 20.12 -7.93 -3.40
N MET A 197 21.27 -7.37 -3.02
CA MET A 197 21.69 -7.37 -1.62
C MET A 197 20.76 -6.59 -0.67
N ASP A 198 20.09 -5.55 -1.18
CA ASP A 198 19.40 -4.53 -0.38
C ASP A 198 17.89 -4.45 -0.64
N LEU A 199 17.38 -5.07 -1.70
CA LEU A 199 16.01 -4.93 -2.17
C LEU A 199 15.44 -6.29 -2.57
N LEU A 200 14.32 -6.66 -1.95
CA LEU A 200 13.45 -7.74 -2.40
C LEU A 200 12.29 -7.11 -3.16
N GLN A 201 12.00 -7.60 -4.35
CA GLN A 201 10.89 -7.16 -5.18
C GLN A 201 9.99 -8.35 -5.50
N LEU A 202 8.68 -8.14 -5.42
CA LEU A 202 7.66 -9.02 -5.94
C LEU A 202 6.96 -8.30 -7.09
N SER A 203 6.86 -8.91 -8.26
CA SER A 203 6.25 -8.29 -9.43
C SER A 203 5.40 -9.28 -10.23
N THR A 204 4.32 -8.80 -10.84
CA THR A 204 3.62 -9.58 -11.88
C THR A 204 4.41 -9.63 -13.19
N SER A 205 5.45 -8.80 -13.37
CA SER A 205 6.36 -8.90 -14.50
C SER A 205 7.62 -9.67 -14.10
N GLU A 206 7.86 -10.80 -14.75
CA GLU A 206 9.08 -11.60 -14.56
C GLU A 206 10.34 -10.81 -14.94
N GLU A 207 10.23 -9.94 -15.94
CA GLU A 207 11.33 -9.10 -16.44
C GLU A 207 11.46 -7.76 -15.71
N ARG A 208 10.75 -7.56 -14.59
CA ARG A 208 10.82 -6.30 -13.83
C ARG A 208 12.24 -6.07 -13.32
N VAL A 209 12.82 -4.96 -13.76
CA VAL A 209 14.15 -4.52 -13.30
C VAL A 209 14.03 -3.95 -11.89
N LEU A 210 14.95 -4.35 -11.02
CA LEU A 210 15.06 -3.79 -9.68
C LEU A 210 15.39 -2.28 -9.76
N PRO A 211 14.62 -1.40 -9.09
CA PRO A 211 14.90 0.02 -9.09
C PRO A 211 16.18 0.31 -8.32
N GLU A 212 16.95 1.27 -8.80
CA GLU A 212 18.01 1.87 -8.01
C GLU A 212 17.39 2.75 -6.91
N LEU A 213 17.60 2.38 -5.65
CA LEU A 213 17.21 3.20 -4.50
C LEU A 213 18.33 4.18 -4.17
N SER A 214 18.13 5.44 -4.50
CA SER A 214 19.04 6.51 -4.09
C SER A 214 18.64 7.03 -2.71
N PRO A 215 19.55 7.09 -1.73
CA PRO A 215 19.29 7.81 -0.49
C PRO A 215 19.10 9.30 -0.82
N VAL A 216 17.93 9.83 -0.47
CA VAL A 216 17.63 11.24 -0.58
C VAL A 216 17.57 11.83 0.82
N ARG A 217 18.39 12.84 1.08
CA ARG A 217 18.21 13.65 2.30
C ARG A 217 16.96 14.49 2.14
N GLY A 218 15.97 14.24 2.97
CA GLY A 218 14.74 15.01 2.96
C GLY A 218 13.82 14.58 4.10
N PRO A 219 12.87 15.44 4.49
CA PRO A 219 11.95 15.13 5.57
C PRO A 219 10.88 14.12 5.16
N TYR A 220 10.82 13.69 3.90
CA TYR A 220 9.70 12.92 3.36
C TYR A 220 9.77 11.44 3.75
N PHE A 221 8.81 10.98 4.54
CA PHE A 221 8.74 9.59 4.97
C PHE A 221 7.61 8.81 4.31
N LEU A 222 6.63 9.48 3.72
CA LEU A 222 5.47 8.84 3.11
C LEU A 222 5.06 9.58 1.84
N PHE A 223 4.72 8.81 0.81
CA PHE A 223 4.12 9.32 -0.40
C PHE A 223 3.11 8.32 -0.93
N ALA A 224 1.99 8.81 -1.46
CA ALA A 224 1.14 8.03 -2.33
C ALA A 224 0.55 8.93 -3.42
N ASP A 225 0.49 8.44 -4.65
CA ASP A 225 -0.19 9.04 -5.78
C ASP A 225 -0.99 7.95 -6.48
N ILE A 226 -2.31 8.08 -6.46
CA ILE A 226 -3.25 7.09 -7.00
C ILE A 226 -4.12 7.78 -8.02
N ASP A 227 -4.07 7.30 -9.27
CA ASP A 227 -4.93 7.73 -10.36
C ASP A 227 -6.08 6.71 -10.55
N PHE A 228 -7.21 7.00 -9.90
CA PHE A 228 -8.38 6.14 -9.97
C PHE A 228 -8.97 6.07 -11.38
N ASN A 229 -8.74 7.09 -12.23
CA ASN A 229 -9.17 7.04 -13.62
C ASN A 229 -8.38 6.00 -14.39
N GLN A 230 -7.07 5.87 -14.15
CA GLN A 230 -6.26 4.79 -14.75
C GLN A 230 -6.65 3.41 -14.23
N ILE A 231 -6.86 3.26 -12.92
CA ILE A 231 -7.32 1.98 -12.33
C ILE A 231 -8.60 1.49 -13.02
N ARG A 232 -9.61 2.36 -13.17
CA ARG A 232 -10.87 2.01 -13.84
C ARG A 232 -10.69 1.67 -15.33
N LYS A 233 -9.77 2.34 -16.02
CA LYS A 233 -9.48 2.06 -17.45
C LYS A 233 -8.92 0.65 -17.66
N GLN A 234 -8.20 0.09 -16.67
CA GLN A 234 -7.63 -1.26 -16.75
C GLN A 234 -8.71 -2.35 -16.66
N LYS A 235 -9.87 -2.07 -16.03
CA LYS A 235 -10.98 -3.03 -15.81
C LYS A 235 -10.60 -4.33 -15.09
N GLN A 236 -9.48 -4.33 -14.37
CA GLN A 236 -8.98 -5.49 -13.60
C GLN A 236 -9.66 -5.63 -12.23
N PHE A 237 -10.21 -4.53 -11.70
CA PHE A 237 -10.78 -4.45 -10.36
C PHE A 237 -12.25 -4.02 -10.39
N ALA A 238 -13.08 -4.66 -11.21
CA ALA A 238 -14.49 -4.28 -11.39
C ALA A 238 -15.29 -4.21 -10.07
N PHE A 239 -14.91 -5.01 -9.07
CA PHE A 239 -15.52 -4.97 -7.74
C PHE A 239 -15.28 -3.66 -6.97
N LEU A 240 -14.23 -2.89 -7.31
CA LEU A 240 -13.91 -1.60 -6.73
C LEU A 240 -14.57 -0.42 -7.45
N ASP A 241 -15.08 -0.62 -8.67
CA ASP A 241 -15.52 0.47 -9.55
C ASP A 241 -16.54 1.39 -8.89
N SER A 242 -17.52 0.85 -8.17
CA SER A 242 -18.53 1.65 -7.46
C SER A 242 -17.94 2.50 -6.33
N TYR A 243 -16.90 2.01 -5.65
CA TYR A 243 -16.25 2.71 -4.54
C TYR A 243 -15.29 3.80 -5.02
N ILE A 244 -14.63 3.59 -6.17
CA ILE A 244 -13.65 4.53 -6.70
C ILE A 244 -14.19 5.42 -7.83
N ALA A 245 -15.41 5.16 -8.33
CA ALA A 245 -16.09 5.99 -9.34
C ALA A 245 -16.13 7.49 -9.01
N PRO A 246 -16.47 7.92 -7.77
CA PRO A 246 -16.50 9.34 -7.45
C PRO A 246 -15.09 9.95 -7.36
N LEU A 247 -14.03 9.14 -7.33
CA LEU A 247 -12.65 9.60 -7.11
C LEU A 247 -11.89 9.73 -8.44
N SER A 248 -11.14 10.81 -8.59
CA SER A 248 -10.24 11.03 -9.73
C SER A 248 -8.81 10.69 -9.37
N ARG A 249 -8.30 11.30 -8.28
CA ARG A 249 -6.90 11.18 -7.88
C ARG A 249 -6.72 11.40 -6.38
N LEU A 250 -5.86 10.60 -5.74
CA LEU A 250 -5.40 10.82 -4.38
C LEU A 250 -3.91 11.13 -4.40
N LYS A 251 -3.50 12.20 -3.73
CA LYS A 251 -2.11 12.46 -3.38
C LYS A 251 -1.96 12.57 -1.88
N LEU A 252 -0.98 11.86 -1.33
CA LEU A 252 -0.63 11.85 0.08
C LEU A 252 0.87 12.11 0.22
N LYS A 253 1.23 12.99 1.16
CA LYS A 253 2.61 13.27 1.51
C LYS A 253 2.76 13.31 3.03
N GLY A 254 3.78 12.64 3.55
CA GLY A 254 4.19 12.72 4.94
C GLY A 254 5.59 13.28 5.07
N THR A 255 5.75 14.29 5.92
CA THR A 255 7.05 14.90 6.24
C THR A 255 7.31 14.87 7.73
N LYS A 256 8.51 14.46 8.14
CA LYS A 256 8.99 14.51 9.52
C LYS A 256 9.19 15.97 9.91
N GLN A 257 8.52 16.41 10.97
CA GLN A 257 8.74 17.75 11.55
C GLN A 257 9.78 17.69 12.65
N ASP A 258 9.69 16.68 13.51
CA ASP A 258 10.63 16.41 14.59
C ASP A 258 10.69 14.90 14.89
N ALA A 259 11.34 14.50 15.99
CA ALA A 259 11.49 13.09 16.36
C ALA A 259 10.17 12.37 16.71
N LYS A 260 9.13 13.12 17.08
CA LYS A 260 7.84 12.61 17.56
C LYS A 260 6.66 12.96 16.66
N THR A 261 6.81 13.95 15.79
CA THR A 261 5.70 14.53 15.01
C THR A 261 5.99 14.50 13.52
N GLY A 262 5.03 13.97 12.77
CA GLY A 262 4.98 14.04 11.31
C GLY A 262 3.83 14.95 10.86
N LYS A 263 4.03 15.64 9.74
CA LYS A 263 2.99 16.38 9.04
C LYS A 263 2.47 15.56 7.87
N ILE A 264 1.16 15.43 7.76
CA ILE A 264 0.47 14.80 6.64
C ILE A 264 -0.25 15.85 5.81
N GLU A 265 -0.11 15.73 4.49
CA GLU A 265 -0.85 16.51 3.51
C GLU A 265 -1.50 15.56 2.53
N LEU A 266 -2.83 15.63 2.41
CA LEU A 266 -3.64 14.83 1.50
C LEU A 266 -4.44 15.76 0.59
N GLU A 267 -4.50 15.40 -0.68
CA GLU A 267 -5.32 16.02 -1.70
C GLU A 267 -6.09 14.92 -2.42
N LEU A 268 -7.43 14.96 -2.33
CA LEU A 268 -8.33 14.02 -2.99
C LEU A 268 -9.19 14.80 -3.98
N LEU A 269 -8.99 14.53 -5.25
CA LEU A 269 -9.81 15.06 -6.34
C LEU A 269 -10.96 14.10 -6.63
N CYS A 270 -12.18 14.62 -6.69
CA CYS A 270 -13.39 13.88 -7.01
C CYS A 270 -13.87 14.22 -8.43
N ASN A 271 -14.50 13.27 -9.12
CA ASN A 271 -15.00 13.46 -10.49
C ASN A 271 -16.26 14.33 -10.50
N HIS A 272 -17.17 14.15 -9.54
CA HIS A 272 -18.39 14.93 -9.32
C HIS A 272 -18.85 14.74 -7.85
N PHE A 273 -19.41 15.79 -7.23
CA PHE A 273 -20.14 15.72 -5.96
C PHE A 273 -21.64 15.70 -6.22
#